data_AF-A0A7Y5IBS9-F1
#
_entry.id   AF-A0A7Y5IBS9-F1
#
_cell.length_a   1.000
_cell.length_b   1.000
_cell.length_c   1.000
_cell.angle_alpha   90.00
_cell.angle_beta   90.00
_cell.angle_gamma   90.00
#
_symmetry.space_group_name_H-M   'P 1'
#
loop_
_entity.id
_entity.type
_entity.pdbx_description
1 polymer ?
#
loop_
_entity_poly.entity_id
_entity_poly.type
_entity_poly.pdbx_seq_one_letter_code
_entity_poly.pdbx_strand_id
1 'polypeptide(L)'
;MTDDLHIFSEAHLHEQLKSAPFTQGFYTVQFYTTDGLLAKGKTDTLSPFYLYPSGGTLRDSNFNLVFYDSQFDTYRGFKPPHLAREK
;
A
#
# COMPACT_ATOMS: atom_id res chain seq x y z
N MET A 1 15.37 7.91 -14.67
CA MET A 1 14.93 7.93 -13.25
C MET A 1 14.18 6.64 -13.03
N THR A 2 14.55 5.88 -12.01
CA THR A 2 14.07 4.51 -11.73
C THR A 2 12.61 4.56 -11.29
N ASP A 3 11.69 4.32 -12.22
CA ASP A 3 10.25 4.14 -11.99
C ASP A 3 10.00 2.74 -11.43
N ASP A 4 10.56 2.45 -10.24
CA ASP A 4 10.40 1.16 -9.57
C ASP A 4 9.13 1.21 -8.71
N LEU A 5 8.22 0.27 -8.98
CA LEU A 5 6.93 0.09 -8.32
C LEU A 5 7.02 0.02 -6.78
N HIS A 6 8.19 -0.36 -6.25
CA HIS A 6 8.39 -0.49 -4.80
C HIS A 6 8.96 0.78 -4.16
N ILE A 7 9.14 1.88 -4.90
CA ILE A 7 9.36 3.19 -4.29
C ILE A 7 8.00 3.77 -3.89
N PHE A 8 7.85 4.23 -2.66
CA PHE A 8 6.56 4.71 -2.19
C PHE A 8 6.10 5.97 -2.93
N SER A 9 4.91 5.87 -3.54
CA SER A 9 4.09 6.97 -4.05
C SER A 9 2.64 6.50 -4.08
N GLU A 10 1.68 7.42 -4.11
CA GLU A 10 0.26 7.08 -4.24
C GLU A 10 -0.03 6.35 -5.55
N ALA A 11 0.66 6.73 -6.63
CA ALA A 11 0.53 6.07 -7.93
C ALA A 11 1.00 4.61 -7.89
N HIS A 12 2.15 4.35 -7.26
CA HIS A 12 2.67 3.00 -7.10
C HIS A 12 1.83 2.17 -6.13
N LEU A 13 1.28 2.78 -5.09
CA LEU A 13 0.32 2.11 -4.22
C LEU A 13 -0.91 1.67 -5.02
N HIS A 14 -1.54 2.56 -5.79
CA HIS A 14 -2.64 2.18 -6.69
C HIS A 14 -2.27 1.05 -7.63
N GLU A 15 -1.08 1.09 -8.22
CA GLU A 15 -0.60 0.06 -9.14
C GLU A 15 -0.44 -1.30 -8.44
N GLN A 16 0.21 -1.34 -7.27
CA GLN A 16 0.32 -2.57 -6.48
C GLN A 16 -1.05 -3.10 -6.07
N LEU A 17 -2.01 -2.24 -5.70
CA LEU A 17 -3.36 -2.66 -5.31
C LEU A 17 -4.11 -3.40 -6.41
N LYS A 18 -3.75 -3.24 -7.70
CA LYS A 18 -4.38 -3.96 -8.81
C LYS A 18 -4.16 -5.47 -8.73
N SER A 19 -3.05 -5.93 -8.16
CA SER A 19 -2.72 -7.36 -8.02
C SER A 19 -2.46 -7.80 -6.57
N ALA A 20 -2.30 -6.86 -5.63
CA ALA A 20 -1.98 -7.15 -4.24
C ALA A 20 -2.99 -8.13 -3.61
N PRO A 21 -2.52 -9.11 -2.80
CA PRO A 21 -3.40 -10.01 -2.08
C PRO A 21 -4.21 -9.21 -1.05
N PHE A 22 -5.50 -9.53 -0.96
CA PHE A 22 -6.41 -8.98 0.03
C PHE A 22 -6.82 -10.09 1.00
N THR A 23 -6.49 -9.92 2.28
CA THR A 23 -6.76 -10.89 3.34
C THR A 23 -7.09 -10.17 4.63
N GLN A 24 -8.05 -10.67 5.40
CA GLN A 24 -8.37 -10.13 6.72
C GLN A 24 -8.67 -8.62 6.75
N GLY A 25 -9.23 -8.08 5.66
CA GLY A 25 -9.63 -6.68 5.58
C GLY A 25 -8.54 -5.71 5.14
N PHE A 26 -7.34 -6.16 4.75
CA PHE A 26 -6.27 -5.31 4.22
C PHE A 26 -5.60 -5.88 2.99
N TYR A 27 -4.95 -5.01 2.21
CA TYR A 27 -4.02 -5.38 1.16
C TYR A 27 -2.60 -5.45 1.70
N THR A 28 -1.83 -6.44 1.26
CA THR A 28 -0.38 -6.47 1.50
C THR A 28 0.34 -5.91 0.30
N VAL A 29 1.09 -4.83 0.51
CA VAL A 29 1.93 -4.15 -0.49
C VAL A 29 3.37 -4.10 0.01
N GLN A 30 4.33 -3.79 -0.86
CA GLN A 30 5.74 -3.82 -0.52
C GLN A 30 6.44 -2.54 -0.99
N PHE A 31 7.23 -1.95 -0.10
CA PHE A 31 8.03 -0.77 -0.44
C PHE A 31 9.46 -0.91 0.07
N TYR A 32 10.40 -0.28 -0.65
CA TYR A 32 11.78 -0.18 -0.20
C TYR A 32 11.85 0.62 1.09
N THR A 33 12.70 0.16 1.99
CA THR A 33 12.93 0.82 3.28
C THR A 33 14.40 1.02 3.58
N THR A 34 14.70 2.02 4.39
CA THR A 34 15.99 2.27 5.04
C THR A 34 15.70 2.63 6.48
N ASP A 35 16.34 1.93 7.43
CA ASP A 35 16.17 2.17 8.87
C ASP A 35 14.70 2.16 9.34
N GLY A 36 13.88 1.28 8.74
CA GLY A 36 12.45 1.16 9.04
C GLY A 36 11.55 2.25 8.44
N LEU A 37 12.12 3.19 7.67
CA LEU A 37 11.38 4.25 6.98
C LEU A 37 11.28 3.97 5.49
N LEU A 38 10.23 4.48 4.85
CA LEU A 38 10.06 4.42 3.40
C LEU A 38 11.23 5.11 2.69
N ALA A 39 11.89 4.38 1.79
CA ALA A 39 13.02 4.89 1.04
C ALA A 39 12.57 5.66 -0.21
N LYS A 40 13.33 6.71 -0.57
CA LYS A 40 13.11 7.50 -1.80
C LYS A 40 13.67 6.85 -3.07
N GLY A 41 14.26 5.67 -2.94
CA GLY A 41 14.93 4.96 -4.01
C GLY A 41 15.04 3.48 -3.68
N LYS A 42 15.57 2.71 -4.63
CA LYS A 42 15.84 1.29 -4.44
C LYS A 42 16.86 1.05 -3.33
N THR A 43 16.56 0.09 -2.46
CA THR A 43 17.42 -0.34 -1.36
C THR A 43 17.50 -1.87 -1.34
N ASP A 44 18.35 -2.41 -0.47
CA ASP A 44 18.46 -3.86 -0.29
C ASP A 44 17.31 -4.45 0.54
N THR A 45 16.46 -3.59 1.13
CA THR A 45 15.38 -4.02 2.02
C THR A 45 14.02 -3.66 1.44
N LEU A 46 13.20 -4.67 1.21
CA LEU A 46 11.81 -4.55 0.81
C LEU A 46 10.93 -4.99 1.98
N SER A 47 10.12 -4.07 2.51
CA SER A 47 9.29 -4.31 3.70
C SER A 47 7.80 -4.39 3.34
N PRO A 48 7.01 -5.24 4.03
CA PRO A 48 5.57 -5.29 3.84
C PRO A 48 4.87 -4.11 4.53
N PHE A 49 3.78 -3.66 3.92
CA PHE A 49 2.85 -2.69 4.47
C PHE A 49 1.41 -3.16 4.25
N TYR A 50 0.53 -2.71 5.12
CA TYR A 50 -0.87 -3.14 5.16
C TYR A 50 -1.79 -1.96 4.89
N LEU A 51 -2.42 -1.93 3.72
CA LEU A 51 -3.44 -0.93 3.41
C LEU A 51 -4.80 -1.42 3.85
N TYR A 52 -5.41 -0.70 4.78
CA TYR A 52 -6.80 -0.90 5.19
C TYR A 52 -7.69 0.05 4.36
N PRO A 53 -8.43 -0.47 3.36
CA PRO A 53 -9.29 0.37 2.52
C PRO A 53 -10.51 0.90 3.29
N SER A 54 -10.86 0.30 4.42
CA SER A 54 -11.78 0.87 5.40
C SER A 54 -11.04 1.96 6.20
N GLY A 55 -11.09 3.20 5.74
CA GLY A 55 -10.40 4.33 6.37
C GLY A 55 -9.10 4.79 5.69
N GLY A 56 -8.68 4.15 4.59
CA GLY A 56 -7.56 4.64 3.76
C GLY A 56 -6.22 4.73 4.48
N THR A 57 -5.95 3.85 5.45
CA THR A 57 -4.71 3.88 6.25
C THR A 57 -3.72 2.82 5.80
N LEU A 58 -2.46 3.22 5.60
CA LEU A 58 -1.32 2.33 5.39
C LEU A 58 -0.54 2.16 6.69
N ARG A 59 -0.26 0.92 7.05
CA ARG A 59 0.47 0.57 8.28
C ARG A 59 1.70 -0.27 8.00
N ASP A 60 2.69 -0.18 8.88
CA ASP A 60 3.88 -1.03 8.85
C ASP A 60 3.63 -2.41 9.50
N SER A 61 4.68 -3.24 9.57
CA SER A 61 4.66 -4.57 10.20
C SER A 61 4.39 -4.54 11.71
N ASN A 62 4.59 -3.40 12.36
CA ASN A 62 4.29 -3.17 13.78
C ASN A 62 2.91 -2.52 13.98
N PHE A 63 2.12 -2.40 12.91
CA PHE A 63 0.79 -1.77 12.87
C PHE A 63 0.79 -0.26 13.21
N ASN A 64 1.93 0.40 13.14
CA ASN A 64 2.02 1.85 13.24
C ASN A 64 1.40 2.48 11.98
N LEU A 65 0.73 3.62 12.15
CA LEU A 65 0.23 4.41 11.02
C LEU A 65 1.40 5.08 10.30
N VAL A 66 1.58 4.75 9.02
CA VAL A 66 2.64 5.32 8.17
C VAL A 66 2.09 6.43 7.30
N PHE A 67 0.88 6.20 6.77
CA PHE A 67 0.25 7.11 5.81
C PHE A 67 -1.27 6.98 5.91
N TYR A 68 -1.96 8.10 5.71
CA TYR A 68 -3.40 8.17 5.56
C TYR A 68 -3.73 9.03 4.36
N ASP A 69 -4.61 8.55 3.49
CA ASP A 69 -5.21 9.35 2.43
C ASP A 69 -6.60 8.84 2.06
N SER A 70 -7.55 9.78 2.06
CA SER A 70 -8.95 9.55 1.71
C SER A 70 -9.17 8.96 0.32
N GLN A 71 -8.24 9.09 -0.62
CA GLN A 71 -8.37 8.49 -1.95
C GLN A 71 -8.39 6.95 -1.91
N PHE A 72 -7.87 6.36 -0.82
CA PHE A 72 -7.88 4.92 -0.58
C PHE A 72 -8.99 4.50 0.41
N ASP A 73 -9.86 5.42 0.81
CA ASP A 73 -10.94 5.16 1.77
C ASP A 73 -12.26 4.81 1.06
N THR A 74 -12.75 3.60 1.33
CA THR A 74 -14.03 3.07 0.84
C THR A 74 -15.22 3.93 1.26
N TYR A 75 -15.19 4.55 2.45
CA TYR A 75 -16.24 5.47 2.89
C TYR A 75 -16.21 6.81 2.14
N ARG A 76 -15.14 7.09 1.40
CA ARG A 76 -14.95 8.29 0.58
C ARG A 76 -15.05 8.01 -0.92
N GLY A 77 -15.45 6.80 -1.31
CA GLY A 77 -15.71 6.44 -2.70
C GLY A 77 -14.58 5.66 -3.37
N PHE A 78 -13.53 5.25 -2.65
CA PHE A 78 -12.56 4.30 -3.18
C PHE A 78 -13.24 2.97 -3.50
N LYS A 79 -13.01 2.44 -4.70
CA LYS A 79 -13.52 1.14 -5.14
C LYS A 79 -12.38 0.13 -5.11
N PRO A 80 -12.23 -0.65 -4.03
CA PRO A 80 -11.08 -1.51 -3.85
C PRO A 80 -11.08 -2.64 -4.90
N PRO A 81 -9.93 -2.91 -5.55
CA PRO A 81 -9.81 -3.93 -6.59
C PRO A 81 -10.33 -5.33 -6.23
N HIS A 82 -10.22 -5.77 -4.97
CA HIS A 82 -10.69 -7.10 -4.55
C HIS A 82 -12.19 -7.33 -4.83
N LEU A 83 -13.04 -6.29 -4.73
CA LEU A 83 -14.47 -6.41 -5.01
C LEU A 83 -14.79 -6.66 -6.48
N ALA A 84 -13.87 -6.32 -7.38
CA ALA A 84 -14.03 -6.58 -8.82
C ALA A 84 -13.48 -7.96 -9.24
N ARG A 85 -12.62 -8.58 -8.43
CA ARG A 85 -11.99 -9.89 -8.73
C ARG A 85 -12.89 -11.08 -8.36
N GLU A 86 -13.85 -10.89 -7.48
CA GLU A 86 -14.79 -11.94 -7.03
C GLU A 86 -15.93 -12.20 -8.03
N LYS A 87 -15.78 -11.83 -9.31
CA LYS A 87 -16.73 -12.10 -10.38
C LYS A 87 -16.23 -13.16 -11.34
#